data_AF-A0A7V8TTD9-F1
#
_entry.id   AF-A0A7V8TTD9-F1
#
_cell.length_a   1.000
_cell.length_b   1.000
_cell.length_c   1.000
_cell.angle_alpha   90.00
_cell.angle_beta   90.00
_cell.angle_gamma   90.00
#
_symmetry.space_group_name_H-M   'P 1'
#
loop_
_entity.id
_entity.type
_entity.pdbx_description
1 polymer ?
#
loop_
_entity_poly.entity_id
_entity_poly.type
_entity_poly.pdbx_seq_one_letter_code
_entity_poly.pdbx_strand_id
1 'polypeptide(L)'
;MGSASNPCTGICKFDEGLCLSCGRLRSEKKQWKRLSKPQRKEVLARSAARIEALGERAILSKKQRKKAKRRAGKIQAASTGESDGMVVKFRPHEETAMPHPPAQADVVDAEAAKEARKAWKKARRHARKAKKAALKARAAEARARGASAA
;
A
#
# COMPACT_ATOMS: atom_id res chain seq x y z
N MET A 1 -7.82 -24.19 -22.96
CA MET A 1 -8.50 -23.98 -21.66
C MET A 1 -7.88 -24.94 -20.63
N GLY A 2 -7.53 -24.61 -19.38
CA GLY A 2 -7.46 -23.33 -18.67
C GLY A 2 -6.01 -22.85 -18.49
N SER A 3 -5.83 -21.53 -18.57
CA SER A 3 -4.56 -20.83 -18.47
C SER A 3 -4.02 -20.92 -17.04
N ALA A 4 -2.98 -21.72 -16.83
CA ALA A 4 -2.09 -21.54 -15.68
C ALA A 4 -1.39 -20.18 -15.86
N SER A 5 -2.09 -19.11 -15.47
CA SER A 5 -1.66 -17.73 -15.67
C SER A 5 -0.28 -17.54 -15.08
N ASN A 6 0.65 -17.12 -15.93
CA ASN A 6 2.01 -16.85 -15.52
C ASN A 6 2.01 -15.71 -14.49
N PRO A 7 2.43 -15.93 -13.23
CA PRO A 7 2.43 -14.89 -12.19
C PRO A 7 3.57 -13.88 -12.37
N CYS A 8 4.22 -13.83 -13.54
CA CYS A 8 5.31 -12.90 -13.81
C CYS A 8 4.78 -11.47 -13.93
N THR A 9 5.35 -10.55 -13.17
CA THR A 9 5.08 -9.11 -13.28
C THR A 9 5.97 -8.42 -14.32
N GLY A 10 6.82 -9.16 -15.03
CA GLY A 10 7.80 -8.63 -15.99
C GLY A 10 9.04 -7.99 -15.34
N ILE A 11 8.99 -7.70 -14.04
CA ILE A 11 10.09 -7.10 -13.28
C ILE A 11 10.85 -8.23 -12.58
N CYS A 12 12.04 -8.57 -13.07
CA CYS A 12 12.89 -9.59 -12.44
C CYS A 12 14.06 -8.93 -11.72
N LYS A 13 14.10 -9.12 -10.40
CA LYS A 13 15.31 -8.95 -9.58
C LYS A 13 15.64 -10.30 -8.98
N PHE A 14 16.89 -10.72 -9.12
CA PHE A 14 17.36 -12.02 -8.66
C PHE A 14 18.25 -11.83 -7.44
N ASP A 15 18.06 -12.72 -6.47
CA ASP A 15 18.89 -12.87 -5.28
C ASP A 15 19.24 -14.36 -5.20
N GLU A 16 20.53 -14.70 -5.25
CA GLU A 16 21.01 -16.10 -5.25
C GLU A 16 20.34 -17.02 -6.30
N GLY A 17 19.92 -16.44 -7.44
CA GLY A 17 19.24 -17.15 -8.51
C GLY A 17 17.72 -17.28 -8.36
N LEU A 18 17.14 -16.77 -7.27
CA LEU A 18 15.70 -16.69 -7.00
C LEU A 18 15.13 -15.32 -7.41
N CYS A 19 14.03 -15.32 -8.15
CA CYS A 19 13.36 -14.10 -8.55
C CYS A 19 12.49 -13.53 -7.41
N LEU A 20 12.89 -12.40 -6.82
CA LEU A 20 12.21 -11.76 -5.68
C LEU A 20 10.76 -11.33 -5.94
N SER A 21 10.34 -11.25 -7.20
CA SER A 21 8.98 -10.86 -7.60
C SER A 21 8.03 -12.03 -7.85
N CYS A 22 8.54 -13.18 -8.31
CA CYS A 22 7.69 -14.33 -8.70
C CYS A 22 8.13 -15.68 -8.13
N GLY A 23 9.22 -15.75 -7.36
CA GLY A 23 9.64 -16.94 -6.62
C GLY A 23 10.31 -18.04 -7.44
N ARG A 24 10.43 -17.84 -8.75
CA ARG A 24 11.03 -18.82 -9.67
C ARG A 24 12.53 -18.67 -9.76
N LEU A 25 13.23 -19.79 -9.95
CA LEU A 25 14.64 -19.80 -10.28
C LEU A 25 14.87 -19.37 -11.74
N ARG A 26 16.08 -18.90 -12.02
CA ARG A 26 16.52 -18.56 -13.39
C ARG A 26 16.40 -19.76 -14.35
N SER A 27 16.68 -20.98 -13.88
CA SER A 27 16.52 -22.24 -14.62
C SER A 27 15.05 -22.55 -14.92
N GLU A 28 14.17 -22.47 -13.92
CA GLU A 28 12.73 -22.70 -14.05
C GLU A 28 12.09 -21.69 -15.03
N LYS A 29 12.53 -20.43 -15.02
CA LYS A 29 12.03 -19.40 -15.94
C LYS A 29 12.41 -19.70 -17.40
N LYS A 30 13.61 -20.22 -17.65
CA LYS A 30 14.05 -20.65 -18.99
C LYS A 30 13.28 -21.88 -19.48
N GLN A 31 13.03 -22.84 -18.59
CA GLN A 31 12.35 -24.08 -18.93
C GLN A 31 10.84 -23.93 -19.05
N TRP A 32 10.23 -22.84 -18.54
CA TRP A 32 8.77 -22.61 -18.49
C TRP A 32 8.02 -22.94 -19.79
N LYS A 33 8.58 -22.60 -20.95
CA LYS A 33 7.99 -22.90 -22.27
C LYS A 33 7.93 -24.40 -22.58
N ARG A 34 8.90 -25.17 -22.09
CA ARG A 34 9.06 -26.62 -22.30
C ARG A 34 8.30 -27.48 -21.27
N LEU A 35 7.89 -26.92 -20.12
CA LEU A 35 7.15 -27.67 -19.10
C LEU A 35 5.71 -27.95 -19.52
N SER A 36 5.22 -29.13 -19.16
CA SER A 36 3.82 -29.54 -19.30
C SER A 36 2.93 -28.85 -18.25
N LYS A 37 1.61 -28.85 -18.47
CA LYS A 37 0.63 -28.26 -17.53
C LYS A 37 0.78 -28.72 -16.06
N PRO A 38 0.97 -30.02 -15.75
CA PRO A 38 1.16 -30.45 -14.36
C PRO A 38 2.45 -29.91 -13.76
N GLN A 39 3.56 -29.99 -14.51
CA GLN A 39 4.85 -29.49 -14.02
C GLN A 39 4.84 -27.97 -13.80
N ARG A 40 4.12 -27.21 -14.64
CA ARG A 40 3.91 -25.77 -14.43
C ARG A 40 3.20 -25.47 -13.11
N LYS A 41 2.20 -26.27 -12.73
CA LYS A 41 1.49 -26.10 -11.44
C LYS A 41 2.43 -26.36 -10.26
N GLU A 42 3.26 -27.38 -10.36
CA GLU A 42 4.21 -27.73 -9.31
C GLU A 42 5.27 -26.64 -9.11
N VAL A 43 5.84 -26.11 -10.20
CA VAL A 43 6.76 -24.97 -10.16
C VAL A 43 6.09 -23.74 -9.52
N LEU A 44 4.81 -23.50 -9.79
CA LEU A 44 4.06 -22.40 -9.18
C LEU A 44 3.86 -22.60 -7.67
N ALA A 45 3.53 -23.81 -7.23
CA ALA A 45 3.38 -24.13 -5.82
C ALA A 45 4.70 -23.95 -5.06
N ARG A 46 5.81 -24.49 -5.61
CA ARG A 46 7.16 -24.30 -5.05
C ARG A 46 7.57 -22.83 -5.01
N SER A 47 7.26 -22.07 -6.06
CA SER A 47 7.57 -20.64 -6.13
C SER A 47 6.78 -19.81 -5.11
N ALA A 48 5.52 -20.18 -4.85
CA ALA A 48 4.69 -19.52 -3.84
C ALA A 48 5.30 -19.72 -2.44
N ALA A 49 5.66 -20.95 -2.08
CA ALA A 49 6.31 -21.26 -0.81
C ALA A 49 7.63 -20.48 -0.62
N ARG A 50 8.45 -20.36 -1.67
CA ARG A 50 9.70 -19.57 -1.62
C ARG A 50 9.45 -18.08 -1.39
N ILE A 51 8.41 -17.50 -2.00
CA ILE A 51 8.05 -16.10 -1.78
C ILE A 51 7.52 -15.87 -0.37
N GLU A 52 6.78 -16.83 0.18
CA GLU A 52 6.34 -16.78 1.58
C GLU A 52 7.54 -16.83 2.53
N ALA A 53 8.53 -17.68 2.26
CA ALA A 53 9.78 -17.75 3.03
C ALA A 53 10.63 -16.46 2.93
N LEU A 54 10.59 -15.76 1.79
CA LEU A 54 11.32 -14.49 1.58
C LEU A 54 10.71 -13.32 2.37
N GLY A 55 9.44 -13.39 2.78
CA GLY A 55 8.78 -12.38 3.60
C GLY A 55 8.93 -10.96 3.06
N GLU A 56 9.64 -10.09 3.79
CA GLU A 56 9.84 -8.69 3.43
C GLU A 56 10.83 -8.45 2.28
N ARG A 57 11.69 -9.43 1.97
CA ARG A 57 12.65 -9.36 0.85
C ARG A 57 11.96 -9.52 -0.51
N ALA A 58 10.72 -10.03 -0.52
CA ALA A 58 9.96 -10.18 -1.75
C ALA A 58 9.51 -8.81 -2.30
N ILE A 59 9.93 -8.50 -3.54
CA ILE A 59 9.52 -7.30 -4.27
C ILE A 59 8.15 -7.58 -4.89
N LEU A 60 7.13 -7.56 -4.04
CA LEU A 60 5.74 -7.72 -4.43
C LEU A 60 5.21 -6.41 -5.00
N SER A 61 4.41 -6.47 -6.07
CA SER A 61 3.70 -5.29 -6.59
C SER A 61 2.87 -4.62 -5.48
N LYS A 62 2.62 -3.30 -5.55
CA LYS A 62 1.80 -2.58 -4.53
C LYS A 62 0.47 -3.29 -4.24
N LYS A 63 -0.18 -3.84 -5.27
CA LYS A 63 -1.43 -4.63 -5.15
C LYS A 63 -1.19 -5.94 -4.38
N GLN A 64 -0.12 -6.65 -4.68
CA GLN A 64 0.23 -7.90 -4.00
C GLN A 64 0.71 -7.66 -2.56
N ARG A 65 1.47 -6.61 -2.29
CA ARG A 65 1.85 -6.21 -0.91
C ARG A 65 0.62 -5.90 -0.07
N LYS A 66 -0.37 -5.18 -0.64
CA LYS A 66 -1.66 -4.93 0.03
C LYS A 66 -2.46 -6.21 0.24
N LYS A 67 -2.49 -7.14 -0.73
CA LYS A 67 -3.17 -8.44 -0.60
C LYS A 67 -2.49 -9.34 0.44
N ALA A 68 -1.17 -9.39 0.47
CA ALA A 68 -0.37 -10.09 1.47
C ALA A 68 -0.61 -9.49 2.87
N LYS A 69 -0.56 -8.15 3.01
CA LYS A 69 -0.86 -7.47 4.28
C LYS A 69 -2.30 -7.71 4.76
N ARG A 70 -3.28 -7.76 3.85
CA ARG A 70 -4.68 -8.12 4.20
C ARG A 70 -4.81 -9.58 4.63
N ARG A 71 -4.08 -10.51 3.99
CA ARG A 71 -4.06 -11.93 4.38
C ARG A 71 -3.36 -12.14 5.71
N ALA A 72 -2.20 -11.51 5.91
CA ALA A 72 -1.49 -11.50 7.19
C ALA A 72 -2.37 -10.94 8.31
N GLY A 73 -3.06 -9.81 8.09
CA GLY A 73 -4.01 -9.27 9.06
C GLY A 73 -5.23 -10.16 9.29
N LYS A 74 -5.66 -10.97 8.31
CA LYS A 74 -6.74 -11.95 8.45
C LYS A 74 -6.28 -13.18 9.25
N ILE A 75 -5.03 -13.63 9.06
CA ILE A 75 -4.43 -14.72 9.84
C ILE A 75 -4.21 -14.25 11.29
N GLN A 76 -3.70 -13.03 11.50
CA GLN A 76 -3.57 -12.43 12.83
C GLN A 76 -4.93 -12.26 13.53
N ALA A 77 -5.95 -11.79 12.82
CA ALA A 77 -7.31 -11.70 13.36
C ALA A 77 -7.95 -13.08 13.63
N ALA A 78 -7.47 -14.15 13.00
CA ALA A 78 -7.91 -15.52 13.26
C ALA A 78 -7.11 -16.19 14.40
N SER A 79 -5.89 -15.71 14.69
CA SER A 79 -5.05 -16.21 15.79
C SER A 79 -5.20 -15.41 17.09
N THR A 80 -5.83 -14.22 17.08
CA THR A 80 -6.18 -13.48 18.30
C THR A 80 -7.53 -13.97 18.82
N GLY A 81 -7.54 -15.24 19.23
CA GLY A 81 -8.63 -15.89 19.94
C GLY A 81 -8.05 -16.80 21.04
N GLU A 82 -7.03 -16.33 21.74
CA GLU A 82 -6.54 -16.89 23.01
C GLU A 82 -5.65 -15.79 23.64
N SER A 83 -6.05 -15.29 24.80
CA SER A 83 -5.33 -14.26 25.56
C SER A 83 -4.20 -14.88 26.37
N ASP A 84 -2.99 -14.32 26.29
CA ASP A 84 -2.21 -13.98 27.50
C ASP A 84 -0.98 -13.11 27.15
N GLY A 85 -0.73 -12.08 27.95
CA GLY A 85 0.58 -11.46 28.12
C GLY A 85 1.17 -10.63 26.97
N MET A 86 0.82 -9.34 26.87
CA MET A 86 1.70 -8.37 26.22
C MET A 86 2.91 -8.10 27.13
N VAL A 87 4.02 -8.81 26.91
CA VAL A 87 5.30 -8.50 27.54
C VAL A 87 5.78 -7.15 27.01
N VAL A 88 5.49 -6.09 27.76
CA VAL A 88 6.21 -4.82 27.64
C VAL A 88 7.59 -5.06 28.26
N LYS A 89 8.65 -4.97 27.46
CA LYS A 89 10.02 -4.93 27.97
C LYS A 89 10.17 -3.66 28.82
N PHE A 90 10.02 -3.81 30.13
CA PHE A 90 10.26 -2.74 31.08
C PHE A 90 11.78 -2.51 31.14
N ARG A 91 12.22 -1.36 30.63
CA ARG A 91 13.60 -0.88 30.81
C ARG A 91 13.61 -0.12 32.14
N PRO A 92 14.32 -0.57 33.19
CA PRO A 92 14.37 0.18 34.43
C PRO A 92 15.13 1.48 34.13
N HIS A 93 14.44 2.61 34.26
CA HIS A 93 15.07 3.93 34.24
C HIS A 93 15.38 4.27 35.69
N GLU A 94 16.67 4.45 35.97
CA GLU A 94 17.20 4.92 37.25
C GLU A 94 16.51 6.24 37.62
N GLU A 95 15.97 6.32 38.83
CA GLU A 95 15.32 7.51 39.36
C GLU A 95 16.37 8.62 39.52
N THR A 96 16.22 9.70 38.75
CA THR A 96 16.75 11.00 39.17
C THR A 96 15.97 12.15 38.52
N ALA A 97 15.54 13.05 39.41
CA ALA A 97 14.98 14.38 39.19
C ALA A 97 13.51 14.49 38.74
N MET A 98 12.77 15.31 39.49
CA MET A 98 11.33 15.54 39.44
C MET A 98 10.78 15.83 38.02
N PRO A 99 9.56 15.36 37.71
CA PRO A 99 8.90 15.71 36.46
C PRO A 99 8.46 17.18 36.49
N HIS A 100 8.94 17.95 35.54
CA HIS A 100 8.23 19.13 35.05
C HIS A 100 6.82 18.65 34.64
N PRO A 101 5.74 19.34 35.04
CA PRO A 101 4.40 18.94 34.62
C PRO A 101 4.41 18.90 33.09
N PRO A 102 4.07 17.76 32.45
CA PRO A 102 3.98 17.74 31.01
C PRO A 102 2.96 18.81 30.63
N ALA A 103 3.39 19.78 29.82
CA ALA A 103 2.45 20.70 29.18
C ALA A 103 1.33 19.83 28.62
N GLN A 104 0.11 20.03 29.13
CA GLN A 104 -1.04 19.22 28.74
C GLN A 104 -1.19 19.37 27.23
N ALA A 105 -0.67 18.41 26.49
CA ALA A 105 -0.91 18.33 25.06
C ALA A 105 -2.36 17.87 24.96
N ASP A 106 -3.26 18.80 24.67
CA ASP A 106 -4.63 18.47 24.29
C ASP A 106 -4.54 17.36 23.25
N VAL A 107 -4.98 16.15 23.64
CA VAL A 107 -5.05 15.01 22.74
C VAL A 107 -6.09 15.39 21.69
N VAL A 108 -5.64 16.01 20.61
CA VAL A 108 -6.49 16.31 19.46
C VAL A 108 -7.06 14.98 19.00
N ASP A 109 -8.36 14.82 19.24
CA ASP A 109 -9.07 13.60 18.96
C ASP A 109 -8.74 13.15 17.53
N ALA A 110 -8.32 11.89 17.38
CA ALA A 110 -7.82 11.39 16.11
C ALA A 110 -8.88 11.48 15.01
N GLU A 111 -10.17 11.47 15.35
CA GLU A 111 -11.26 11.70 14.41
C GLU A 111 -11.38 13.18 14.04
N ALA A 112 -11.24 14.10 15.00
CA ALA A 112 -11.22 15.55 14.72
C ALA A 112 -10.10 15.91 13.72
N ALA A 113 -8.91 15.32 13.86
CA ALA A 113 -7.81 15.50 12.91
C ALA A 113 -8.12 14.93 11.51
N LYS A 114 -8.84 13.80 11.43
CA LYS A 114 -9.28 13.22 10.14
C LYS A 114 -10.34 14.08 9.47
N GLU A 115 -11.32 14.58 10.23
CA GLU A 115 -12.38 15.45 9.74
C GLU A 115 -11.81 16.79 9.26
N ALA A 116 -10.88 17.40 10.00
CA ALA A 116 -10.18 18.61 9.55
C ALA A 116 -9.46 18.40 8.20
N ARG A 117 -8.81 17.25 8.00
CA ARG A 117 -8.16 16.90 6.72
C ARG A 117 -9.17 16.73 5.59
N LYS A 118 -10.34 16.12 5.85
CA LYS A 118 -11.41 15.97 4.86
C LYS A 118 -12.00 17.33 4.50
N ALA A 119 -12.30 18.17 5.49
CA ALA A 119 -12.80 19.52 5.32
C ALA A 119 -11.83 20.37 4.48
N TRP A 120 -10.54 20.34 4.78
CA TRP A 120 -9.52 21.05 3.99
C TRP A 120 -9.48 20.58 2.53
N LYS A 121 -9.51 19.27 2.28
CA LYS A 121 -9.55 18.72 0.91
C LYS A 121 -10.80 19.15 0.15
N LYS A 122 -11.95 19.17 0.83
CA LYS A 122 -13.24 19.63 0.27
C LYS A 122 -13.16 21.12 -0.08
N ALA A 123 -12.77 21.97 0.88
CA ALA A 123 -12.60 23.40 0.68
C ALA A 123 -11.65 23.71 -0.49
N ARG A 124 -10.50 23.04 -0.56
CA ARG A 124 -9.54 23.18 -1.68
C ARG A 124 -10.15 22.84 -3.03
N ARG A 125 -10.99 21.79 -3.10
CA ARG A 125 -11.71 21.42 -4.33
C ARG A 125 -12.73 22.49 -4.71
N HIS A 126 -13.50 23.02 -3.76
CA HIS A 126 -14.46 24.09 -4.02
C HIS A 126 -13.76 25.38 -4.48
N ALA A 127 -12.65 25.77 -3.85
CA ALA A 127 -11.85 26.92 -4.29
C ALA A 127 -11.35 26.77 -5.73
N ARG A 128 -10.88 25.58 -6.14
CA ARG A 128 -10.48 25.32 -7.53
C ARG A 128 -11.66 25.40 -8.50
N LYS A 129 -12.83 24.89 -8.12
CA LYS A 129 -14.05 25.00 -8.94
C LYS A 129 -14.48 26.45 -9.09
N ALA A 130 -14.48 27.23 -8.00
CA ALA A 130 -14.80 28.65 -8.01
C ALA A 130 -13.84 29.44 -8.91
N LYS A 131 -12.52 29.21 -8.80
CA LYS A 131 -11.53 29.83 -9.69
C LYS A 131 -11.79 29.51 -11.17
N LYS A 132 -12.10 28.24 -11.49
CA LYS A 132 -12.44 27.85 -12.87
C LYS A 132 -13.74 28.50 -13.35
N ALA A 133 -14.75 28.61 -12.49
CA ALA A 133 -16.01 29.28 -12.81
C ALA A 133 -15.79 30.78 -13.09
N ALA A 134 -15.00 31.46 -12.26
CA ALA A 134 -14.64 32.86 -12.46
C ALA A 134 -13.89 33.08 -13.78
N LEU A 135 -12.92 32.22 -14.12
CA LEU A 135 -12.23 32.30 -15.41
C LEU A 135 -13.20 32.11 -16.58
N LYS A 136 -14.14 31.16 -16.47
CA LYS A 136 -15.17 30.94 -17.50
C LYS A 136 -16.10 32.16 -17.64
N ALA A 137 -16.49 32.78 -16.53
CA ALA A 137 -17.29 33.99 -16.52
C ALA A 137 -16.57 35.15 -17.21
N ARG A 138 -15.31 35.43 -16.83
CA ARG A 138 -14.48 36.46 -17.49
C ARG A 138 -14.31 36.22 -18.98
N ALA A 139 -14.12 34.96 -19.39
CA ALA A 139 -14.04 34.60 -20.81
C ALA A 139 -15.38 34.79 -21.55
N ALA A 140 -16.51 34.50 -20.90
CA ALA A 140 -17.84 34.74 -21.46
C ALA A 140 -18.12 36.24 -21.58
N GLU A 141 -17.76 37.05 -20.58
CA GLU A 141 -17.85 38.51 -20.63
C GLU A 141 -16.97 39.09 -21.75
N ALA A 142 -15.74 38.61 -21.91
CA ALA A 142 -14.86 39.03 -23.01
C ALA A 142 -15.46 38.69 -24.37
N ARG A 143 -16.07 37.51 -24.52
CA ARG A 143 -16.81 37.13 -25.75
C ARG A 143 -18.02 38.02 -25.99
N ALA A 144 -18.80 38.34 -24.95
CA ALA A 144 -19.95 39.23 -25.07
C ALA A 144 -19.52 40.66 -25.47
N ARG A 145 -18.44 41.18 -24.87
CA ARG A 145 -17.87 42.49 -25.24
C ARG A 145 -17.31 42.51 -26.66
N GLY A 146 -16.68 41.41 -27.10
CA GLY A 146 -16.20 41.26 -28.47
C GLY A 146 -17.34 41.13 -29.49
N ALA A 147 -18.44 40.47 -29.12
CA ALA A 147 -19.65 40.37 -29.94
C ALA A 147 -20.46 41.67 -29.96
N SER A 148 -20.32 42.54 -28.96
CA SER A 148 -20.95 43.87 -28.95
C SER A 148 -20.11 44.96 -29.62
N ALA A 149 -18.89 44.65 -30.07
CA ALA A 149 -17.97 45.59 -30.73
C ALA A 149 -17.84 45.33 -32.26
N ALA A 150 -18.64 44.41 -32.80
CA ALA A 150 -18.80 44.10 -34.22
C ALA A 150 -20.24 44.41 -34.64
#